data_AF-A0A3D2X2F0-F1
#
_entry.id   AF-A0A3D2X2F0-F1
#
_cell.length_a   1.000
_cell.length_b   1.000
_cell.length_c   1.000
_cell.angle_alpha   90.00
_cell.angle_beta   90.00
_cell.angle_gamma   90.00
#
_symmetry.space_group_name_H-M   'P 1'
#
loop_
_entity.id
_entity.type
_entity.pdbx_description
1 polymer ?
#
loop_
_entity_poly.entity_id
_entity_poly.type
_entity_poly.pdbx_seq_one_letter_code
_entity_poly.pdbx_strand_id
1 'polypeptide(L)'
;MTMSNLKKENKQSKKINSTTIILTLALLLLVGFTVVNKLNSSNDKEKASASNKQGKTVLNDNGDLVITKSDISSKATFYPVEVDGTKLEVIAVEAPDGTIRTAFNTCQVCFSSGRGYYVQENDVLKCQNCGNRFKTSEVEISRGGCNPVPIFDDEKTVTDDTIVISKDFLNEAKQIFANWKS
;
A
#
# COMPACT_ATOMS: atom_id res chain seq x y z
N MET A 1 29.69 -64.53 -22.62
CA MET A 1 30.56 -63.32 -22.60
C MET A 1 29.79 -62.24 -21.86
N THR A 2 30.19 -61.65 -20.76
CA THR A 2 31.40 -61.73 -19.93
C THR A 2 31.01 -61.04 -18.61
N MET A 3 31.35 -61.64 -17.48
CA MET A 3 31.25 -61.02 -16.16
C MET A 3 32.20 -59.81 -16.04
N SER A 4 31.85 -58.82 -15.22
CA SER A 4 32.83 -58.01 -14.49
C SER A 4 32.24 -57.55 -13.15
N ASN A 5 32.55 -58.34 -12.11
CA ASN A 5 32.57 -57.92 -10.71
C ASN A 5 33.67 -56.86 -10.49
N LEU A 6 33.53 -56.02 -9.45
CA LEU A 6 34.60 -55.45 -8.61
C LEU A 6 33.88 -54.67 -7.47
N LYS A 7 33.62 -55.31 -6.32
CA LYS A 7 34.47 -55.44 -5.11
C LYS A 7 35.01 -54.11 -4.55
N LYS A 8 34.61 -53.87 -3.29
CA LYS A 8 35.06 -52.89 -2.29
C LYS A 8 36.59 -52.69 -2.28
N GLU A 9 37.07 -51.52 -1.85
CA GLU A 9 37.56 -51.32 -0.47
C GLU A 9 38.13 -49.91 -0.17
N ASN A 10 38.08 -49.64 1.14
CA ASN A 10 38.62 -48.51 1.90
C ASN A 10 39.91 -47.89 1.39
N LYS A 11 40.00 -46.56 1.46
CA LYS A 11 41.30 -45.88 1.55
C LYS A 11 41.39 -45.04 2.82
N GLN A 12 42.32 -45.49 3.67
CA GLN A 12 42.72 -44.93 4.94
C GLN A 12 42.98 -43.42 4.92
N SER A 13 42.58 -42.80 6.02
CA SER A 13 43.04 -41.49 6.47
C SER A 13 44.57 -41.37 6.51
N LYS A 14 45.12 -40.31 5.92
CA LYS A 14 46.43 -39.77 6.33
C LYS A 14 46.21 -38.43 7.03
N LYS A 15 46.46 -38.42 8.35
CA LYS A 15 46.63 -37.18 9.12
C LYS A 15 47.85 -36.45 8.58
N ILE A 16 47.67 -35.17 8.25
CA ILE A 16 48.77 -34.26 7.95
C ILE A 16 48.66 -33.09 8.92
N ASN A 17 49.82 -32.68 9.40
CA ASN A 17 50.12 -32.05 10.68
C ASN A 17 50.15 -30.51 10.63
N SER A 18 49.77 -29.92 11.77
CA SER A 18 49.19 -28.58 11.97
C SER A 18 50.16 -27.38 11.95
N THR A 19 51.42 -27.52 11.54
CA THR A 19 52.43 -26.45 11.73
C THR A 19 53.04 -25.88 10.45
N THR A 20 52.80 -26.48 9.28
CA THR A 20 53.31 -25.97 7.99
C THR A 20 52.28 -25.21 7.15
N ILE A 21 51.02 -25.12 7.59
CA ILE A 21 49.96 -24.33 6.91
C ILE A 21 50.00 -22.85 7.31
N ILE A 22 50.64 -22.51 8.44
CA ILE A 22 50.52 -21.18 9.06
C ILE A 22 51.34 -20.09 8.33
N LEU A 23 52.35 -20.45 7.52
CA LEU A 23 53.24 -19.48 6.88
C LEU A 23 52.90 -19.12 5.42
N THR A 24 52.00 -19.86 4.76
CA THR A 24 51.51 -19.49 3.41
C THR A 24 50.20 -18.70 3.44
N LEU A 25 49.49 -18.67 4.59
CA LEU A 25 48.27 -17.86 4.76
C LEU A 25 48.52 -16.37 5.04
N ALA A 26 49.75 -15.97 5.42
CA ALA A 26 50.03 -14.59 5.82
C ALA A 26 50.33 -13.63 4.65
N LEU A 27 50.65 -14.13 3.44
CA LEU A 27 51.07 -13.28 2.31
C LEU A 27 49.98 -13.07 1.23
N LEU A 28 48.87 -13.81 1.27
CA LEU A 28 47.72 -13.59 0.38
C LEU A 28 46.64 -12.67 0.97
N LEU A 29 46.83 -12.17 2.19
CA LEU A 29 45.87 -11.30 2.89
C LEU A 29 46.08 -9.79 2.63
N LEU A 30 47.09 -9.38 1.84
CA LEU A 30 47.41 -7.97 1.61
C LEU A 30 47.00 -7.42 0.23
N VAL A 31 46.43 -8.24 -0.67
CA VAL A 31 45.86 -7.77 -1.97
C VAL A 31 44.33 -7.91 -2.00
N GLY A 32 43.71 -8.36 -0.91
CA GLY A 32 42.27 -8.60 -0.81
C GLY A 32 41.46 -7.50 -0.11
N PHE A 33 41.96 -6.26 0.00
CA PHE A 33 41.29 -5.20 0.77
C PHE A 33 40.59 -4.12 -0.09
N THR A 34 40.45 -4.29 -1.41
CA THR A 34 39.74 -3.33 -2.29
C THR A 34 38.43 -3.86 -2.88
N VAL A 35 37.82 -4.90 -2.32
CA VAL A 35 36.45 -5.30 -2.68
C VAL A 35 35.68 -5.63 -1.41
N VAL A 36 35.46 -4.60 -0.58
CA VAL A 36 34.52 -4.68 0.53
C VAL A 36 33.11 -4.45 -0.04
N ASN A 37 32.26 -5.43 0.19
CA ASN A 37 30.79 -5.37 0.20
C ASN A 37 30.07 -5.02 -1.10
N LYS A 38 29.90 -6.03 -1.96
CA LYS A 38 28.66 -6.14 -2.76
C LYS A 38 28.24 -7.60 -2.81
N LEU A 39 26.94 -7.82 -2.61
CA LEU A 39 26.19 -9.10 -2.66
C LEU A 39 25.93 -9.78 -1.30
N ASN A 40 25.26 -9.07 -0.39
CA ASN A 40 24.07 -9.67 0.21
C ASN A 40 22.91 -9.43 -0.75
N SER A 41 22.71 -10.36 -1.69
CA SER A 41 21.43 -10.46 -2.40
C SER A 41 20.43 -11.10 -1.44
N SER A 42 19.94 -10.29 -0.50
CA SER A 42 18.58 -10.46 -0.02
C SER A 42 17.69 -10.27 -1.25
N ASN A 43 17.16 -11.36 -1.81
CA ASN A 43 15.94 -11.27 -2.58
C ASN A 43 14.81 -10.94 -1.60
N ASP A 44 14.88 -9.75 -1.00
CA ASP A 44 13.71 -9.09 -0.47
C ASP A 44 12.91 -8.73 -1.71
N LYS A 45 12.04 -9.66 -2.12
CA LYS A 45 10.82 -9.24 -2.78
C LYS A 45 10.20 -8.25 -1.81
N GLU A 46 10.42 -6.98 -2.11
CA GLU A 46 9.68 -5.87 -1.57
C GLU A 46 8.22 -6.26 -1.70
N LYS A 47 7.66 -6.79 -0.61
CA LYS A 47 6.23 -6.91 -0.45
C LYS A 47 5.81 -5.47 -0.33
N ALA A 48 5.61 -4.81 -1.48
CA ALA A 48 5.18 -3.43 -1.57
C ALA A 48 4.03 -3.30 -0.59
N SER A 49 4.29 -2.61 0.52
CA SER A 49 3.25 -2.32 1.49
C SER A 49 2.25 -1.47 0.71
N ALA A 50 1.08 -2.04 0.40
CA ALA A 50 0.04 -1.38 -0.35
C ALA A 50 -0.37 -0.14 0.45
N SER A 51 0.28 0.98 0.13
CA SER A 51 0.03 2.27 0.73
C SER A 51 -0.72 3.07 -0.32
N ASN A 52 -1.86 3.61 0.10
CA ASN A 52 -2.71 4.46 -0.71
C ASN A 52 -1.90 5.65 -1.26
N LYS A 53 -2.24 6.16 -2.46
CA LYS A 53 -1.70 7.44 -2.92
C LYS A 53 -2.37 8.54 -2.10
N GLN A 54 -1.62 9.26 -1.27
CA GLN A 54 -2.16 10.41 -0.54
C GLN A 54 -2.26 11.62 -1.47
N GLY A 55 -3.38 12.30 -1.41
CA GLY A 55 -3.58 13.62 -2.00
C GLY A 55 -3.13 14.71 -1.05
N LYS A 56 -2.81 15.88 -1.59
CA LYS A 56 -2.56 17.09 -0.78
C LYS A 56 -3.91 17.65 -0.34
N THR A 57 -4.10 17.84 0.96
CA THR A 57 -5.25 18.55 1.50
C THR A 57 -5.14 20.03 1.17
N VAL A 58 -6.15 20.57 0.48
CA VAL A 58 -6.30 21.99 0.24
C VAL A 58 -7.68 22.39 0.74
N LEU A 59 -7.73 23.36 1.65
CA LEU A 59 -8.96 23.96 2.14
C LEU A 59 -9.05 25.39 1.65
N ASN A 60 -10.23 25.83 1.21
CA ASN A 60 -10.48 27.25 0.93
C ASN A 60 -10.76 28.05 2.22
N ASP A 61 -11.03 29.34 2.10
CA ASP A 61 -11.32 30.22 3.25
C ASP A 61 -12.58 29.82 4.04
N ASN A 62 -13.51 29.07 3.41
CA ASN A 62 -14.71 28.52 4.06
C ASN A 62 -14.42 27.19 4.79
N GLY A 63 -13.24 26.61 4.60
CA GLY A 63 -12.87 25.29 5.10
C GLY A 63 -13.39 24.13 4.25
N ASP A 64 -13.86 24.40 3.03
CA ASP A 64 -14.27 23.36 2.09
C ASP A 64 -13.04 22.63 1.55
N LEU A 65 -13.16 21.32 1.35
CA LEU A 65 -12.11 20.53 0.71
C LEU A 65 -12.13 20.81 -0.80
N VAL A 66 -10.99 21.26 -1.33
CA VAL A 66 -10.78 21.48 -2.76
C VAL A 66 -9.86 20.42 -3.32
N ILE A 67 -10.34 19.65 -4.28
CA ILE A 67 -9.60 18.59 -4.98
C ILE A 67 -9.35 19.01 -6.42
N THR A 68 -8.08 19.11 -6.82
CA THR A 68 -7.68 19.37 -8.22
C THR A 68 -7.87 18.11 -9.06
N LYS A 69 -8.63 18.19 -10.15
CA LYS A 69 -8.93 17.03 -11.01
C LYS A 69 -7.69 16.46 -11.69
N SER A 70 -6.68 17.29 -12.00
CA SER A 70 -5.41 16.84 -12.59
C SER A 70 -4.59 15.93 -11.67
N ASP A 71 -4.86 15.92 -10.36
CA ASP A 71 -4.17 15.05 -9.41
C ASP A 71 -4.78 13.65 -9.33
N ILE A 72 -5.96 13.46 -9.94
CA ILE A 72 -6.72 12.23 -9.95
C ILE A 72 -6.33 11.38 -11.17
N SER A 73 -6.27 10.07 -10.97
CA SER A 73 -6.05 9.09 -12.05
C SER A 73 -6.79 7.80 -11.70
N SER A 74 -6.58 6.74 -12.50
CA SER A 74 -7.08 5.39 -12.21
C SER A 74 -6.55 4.78 -10.91
N LYS A 75 -5.44 5.29 -10.37
CA LYS A 75 -5.02 5.02 -8.99
C LYS A 75 -5.73 6.01 -8.06
N ALA A 76 -6.54 5.48 -7.16
CA ALA A 76 -7.31 6.27 -6.20
C ALA A 76 -6.39 7.11 -5.33
N THR A 77 -6.79 8.37 -5.15
CA THR A 77 -6.10 9.35 -4.31
C THR A 77 -6.92 9.59 -3.06
N PHE A 78 -6.26 9.58 -1.92
CA PHE A 78 -6.87 9.65 -0.59
C PHE A 78 -6.51 10.98 0.05
N TYR A 79 -7.51 11.84 0.25
CA TYR A 79 -7.39 13.21 0.74
C TYR A 79 -7.76 13.23 2.22
N PRO A 80 -6.79 13.24 3.15
CA PRO A 80 -7.10 13.40 4.55
C PRO A 80 -7.67 14.80 4.79
N VAL A 81 -8.63 14.92 5.69
CA VAL A 81 -9.18 16.21 6.12
C VAL A 81 -9.47 16.13 7.62
N GLU A 82 -9.32 17.24 8.33
CA GLU A 82 -9.69 17.33 9.73
C GLU A 82 -10.76 18.39 9.88
N VAL A 83 -11.89 18.01 10.49
CA VAL A 83 -13.02 18.91 10.73
C VAL A 83 -13.37 18.87 12.21
N ASP A 84 -13.16 20.01 12.88
CA ASP A 84 -13.34 20.20 14.33
C ASP A 84 -12.73 19.06 15.16
N GLY A 85 -11.46 18.73 14.87
CA GLY A 85 -10.69 17.70 15.57
C GLY A 85 -11.00 16.24 15.17
N THR A 86 -11.98 16.01 14.29
CA THR A 86 -12.25 14.67 13.74
C THR A 86 -11.50 14.49 12.42
N LYS A 87 -10.70 13.43 12.31
CA LYS A 87 -10.00 13.08 11.08
C LYS A 87 -10.91 12.27 10.16
N LEU A 88 -11.03 12.71 8.91
CA LEU A 88 -11.73 12.04 7.84
C LEU A 88 -10.77 11.82 6.65
N GLU A 89 -11.20 11.06 5.65
CA GLU A 89 -10.46 10.90 4.41
C GLU A 89 -11.43 10.68 3.25
N VAL A 90 -11.26 11.46 2.19
CA VAL A 90 -12.03 11.34 0.95
C VAL A 90 -11.21 10.57 -0.07
N ILE A 91 -11.83 9.65 -0.78
CA ILE A 91 -11.28 8.92 -1.92
C ILE A 91 -11.75 9.63 -3.18
N ALA A 92 -10.84 9.89 -4.12
CA ALA A 92 -11.19 10.25 -5.49
C ALA A 92 -10.44 9.37 -6.50
N VAL A 93 -11.12 8.87 -7.51
CA VAL A 93 -10.56 7.98 -8.54
C VAL A 93 -11.21 8.22 -9.89
N GLU A 94 -10.42 8.17 -10.96
CA GLU A 94 -10.96 8.17 -12.33
C GLU A 94 -11.40 6.74 -12.68
N ALA A 95 -12.68 6.58 -13.00
CA ALA A 95 -13.26 5.32 -13.43
C ALA A 95 -12.99 5.07 -14.93
N PRO A 96 -13.09 3.81 -15.41
CA PRO A 96 -12.84 3.48 -16.82
C PRO A 96 -13.78 4.16 -17.83
N ASP A 97 -14.92 4.68 -17.38
CA ASP A 97 -15.85 5.47 -18.18
C ASP A 97 -15.43 6.96 -18.32
N GLY A 98 -14.28 7.34 -17.76
CA GLY A 98 -13.74 8.70 -17.78
C GLY A 98 -14.32 9.63 -16.73
N THR A 99 -15.23 9.15 -15.89
CA THR A 99 -15.80 9.95 -14.80
C THR A 99 -14.92 9.89 -13.55
N ILE A 100 -14.90 10.98 -12.78
CA ILE A 100 -14.24 10.99 -11.47
C ILE A 100 -15.25 10.61 -10.41
N ARG A 101 -14.91 9.59 -9.61
CA ARG A 101 -15.74 9.05 -8.53
C ARG A 101 -15.21 9.46 -7.17
N THR A 102 -16.11 9.85 -6.27
CA THR A 102 -15.79 10.29 -4.91
C THR A 102 -16.54 9.52 -3.83
N ALA A 103 -15.86 9.25 -2.72
CA ALA A 103 -16.44 8.58 -1.56
C ALA A 103 -15.66 8.95 -0.29
N PHE A 104 -16.26 8.79 0.88
CA PHE A 104 -15.55 8.74 2.15
C PHE A 104 -14.85 7.39 2.34
N ASN A 105 -13.64 7.40 2.91
CA ASN A 105 -12.84 6.20 3.19
C ASN A 105 -13.32 5.42 4.44
N THR A 106 -14.60 5.08 4.45
CA THR A 106 -15.27 4.30 5.51
C THR A 106 -16.56 3.65 4.95
N CYS A 107 -17.24 2.80 5.72
CA CYS A 107 -18.53 2.22 5.32
C CYS A 107 -19.52 2.08 6.48
N GLN A 108 -20.81 1.99 6.14
CA GLN A 108 -21.91 1.92 7.09
C GLN A 108 -21.82 0.73 8.06
N VAL A 109 -21.20 -0.37 7.64
CA VAL A 109 -21.11 -1.60 8.44
C VAL A 109 -19.88 -1.62 9.35
N CYS A 110 -18.72 -1.16 8.87
CA CYS A 110 -17.46 -1.34 9.60
C CYS A 110 -16.92 -0.06 10.24
N PHE A 111 -17.54 1.10 10.06
CA PHE A 111 -16.97 2.38 10.52
C PHE A 111 -16.63 2.38 12.02
N SER A 112 -17.50 1.79 12.84
CA SER A 112 -17.35 1.79 14.29
C SER A 112 -16.20 0.90 14.79
N SER A 113 -15.65 0.01 13.96
CA SER A 113 -14.54 -0.86 14.34
C SER A 113 -13.17 -0.16 14.34
N GLY A 114 -13.12 1.05 13.76
CA GLY A 114 -11.88 1.79 13.48
C GLY A 114 -11.00 1.21 12.38
N ARG A 115 -11.28 -0.01 11.93
CA ARG A 115 -10.62 -0.65 10.79
C ARG A 115 -11.44 -0.58 9.50
N GLY A 116 -12.59 0.08 9.53
CA GLY A 116 -13.55 0.17 8.42
C GLY A 116 -13.11 0.99 7.21
N TYR A 117 -11.81 1.21 7.00
CA TYR A 117 -11.24 2.00 5.92
C TYR A 117 -10.68 1.11 4.81
N TYR A 118 -10.41 1.69 3.65
CA TYR A 118 -9.97 1.00 2.45
C TYR A 118 -8.51 1.26 2.13
N VAL A 119 -7.87 0.21 1.62
CA VAL A 119 -6.57 0.26 0.97
C VAL A 119 -6.75 -0.25 -0.45
N GLN A 120 -6.19 0.47 -1.43
CA GLN A 120 -6.22 0.04 -2.81
C GLN A 120 -5.21 -1.09 -3.04
N GLU A 121 -5.69 -2.20 -3.59
CA GLU A 121 -4.89 -3.33 -4.08
C GLU A 121 -5.24 -3.51 -5.57
N ASN A 122 -4.35 -3.08 -6.47
CA ASN A 122 -4.62 -3.04 -7.92
C ASN A 122 -5.86 -2.19 -8.25
N ASP A 123 -6.86 -2.77 -8.93
CA ASP A 123 -8.11 -2.15 -9.36
C ASP A 123 -9.23 -2.23 -8.30
N VAL A 124 -8.93 -2.72 -7.09
CA VAL A 124 -9.92 -2.85 -6.02
C VAL A 124 -9.56 -2.10 -4.75
N LEU A 125 -10.59 -1.60 -4.06
CA LEU A 125 -10.54 -1.11 -2.70
C LEU A 125 -10.89 -2.25 -1.75
N LYS A 126 -9.97 -2.59 -0.85
CA LYS A 126 -10.17 -3.63 0.17
C LYS A 126 -10.37 -3.02 1.55
N CYS A 127 -11.47 -3.37 2.21
CA CYS A 127 -11.73 -2.94 3.59
C CYS A 127 -10.75 -3.63 4.56
N GLN A 128 -10.16 -2.86 5.47
CA GLN A 128 -9.18 -3.35 6.45
C GLN A 128 -9.80 -4.01 7.68
N ASN A 129 -11.14 -3.97 7.79
CA ASN A 129 -11.91 -4.67 8.81
C ASN A 129 -12.38 -6.04 8.32
N CYS A 130 -13.26 -6.08 7.31
CA CYS A 130 -13.94 -7.30 6.86
C CYS A 130 -13.31 -7.97 5.64
N GLY A 131 -12.34 -7.32 4.98
CA GLY A 131 -11.67 -7.88 3.81
C GLY A 131 -12.46 -7.84 2.49
N ASN A 132 -13.70 -7.33 2.50
CA ASN A 132 -14.48 -7.14 1.27
C ASN A 132 -13.72 -6.25 0.27
N ARG A 133 -13.90 -6.55 -1.02
CA ARG A 133 -13.20 -5.93 -2.14
C ARG A 133 -14.22 -5.34 -3.09
N PHE A 134 -13.98 -4.12 -3.55
CA PHE A 134 -14.85 -3.38 -4.45
C PHE A 134 -14.02 -2.85 -5.60
N LYS A 135 -14.50 -2.96 -6.84
CA LYS A 135 -13.77 -2.36 -7.95
C LYS A 135 -13.78 -0.84 -7.79
N THR A 136 -12.71 -0.16 -8.17
CA THR A 136 -12.70 1.31 -8.18
C THR A 136 -13.78 1.88 -9.11
N SER A 137 -14.20 1.13 -10.13
CA SER A 137 -15.33 1.48 -11.01
C SER A 137 -16.70 1.43 -10.33
N GLU A 138 -16.82 0.85 -9.13
CA GLU A 138 -18.08 0.77 -8.36
C GLU A 138 -18.19 1.89 -7.32
N VAL A 139 -17.12 2.66 -7.12
CA VAL A 139 -17.11 3.83 -6.23
C VAL A 139 -18.16 4.82 -6.73
N GLU A 140 -18.97 5.35 -5.81
CA GLU A 140 -20.08 6.27 -6.11
C GLU A 140 -21.25 5.69 -6.92
N ILE A 141 -21.18 4.43 -7.37
CA ILE A 141 -22.29 3.75 -8.04
C ILE A 141 -23.08 2.89 -7.07
N SER A 142 -22.36 2.09 -6.29
CA SER A 142 -22.95 1.20 -5.29
C SER A 142 -23.05 1.91 -3.93
N ARG A 143 -24.17 1.71 -3.23
CA ARG A 143 -24.43 2.30 -1.92
C ARG A 143 -24.80 1.25 -0.88
N GLY A 144 -24.50 1.57 0.37
CA GLY A 144 -24.89 0.77 1.52
C GLY A 144 -23.97 -0.41 1.80
N GLY A 145 -24.14 -0.98 2.99
CA GLY A 145 -23.37 -2.14 3.43
C GLY A 145 -21.88 -1.81 3.60
N CYS A 146 -21.03 -2.68 3.03
CA CYS A 146 -19.58 -2.57 3.12
C CYS A 146 -18.94 -1.78 1.96
N ASN A 147 -19.70 -1.06 1.13
CA ASN A 147 -19.14 -0.17 0.10
C ASN A 147 -18.58 1.11 0.76
N PRO A 148 -17.54 1.75 0.19
CA PRO A 148 -17.19 3.12 0.57
C PRO A 148 -18.42 4.02 0.54
N VAL A 149 -18.61 4.89 1.54
CA VAL A 149 -19.78 5.79 1.57
C VAL A 149 -19.65 6.81 0.43
N PRO A 150 -20.55 6.82 -0.56
CA PRO A 150 -20.40 7.67 -1.74
C PRO A 150 -20.55 9.16 -1.38
N ILE A 151 -19.95 10.03 -2.21
CA ILE A 151 -20.19 11.46 -2.24
C ILE A 151 -20.74 11.80 -3.63
N PHE A 152 -22.06 11.96 -3.72
CA PHE A 152 -22.80 12.13 -4.97
C PHE A 152 -22.71 13.56 -5.51
N ASP A 153 -23.25 13.77 -6.71
CA ASP A 153 -23.21 15.06 -7.43
C ASP A 153 -23.96 16.19 -6.72
N ASP A 154 -24.96 15.90 -5.88
CA ASP A 154 -25.66 16.89 -5.06
C ASP A 154 -24.92 17.22 -3.74
N GLU A 155 -23.89 16.45 -3.40
CA GLU A 155 -23.08 16.60 -2.18
C GLU A 155 -21.71 17.26 -2.45
N LYS A 156 -21.46 17.62 -3.72
CA LYS A 156 -20.21 18.27 -4.16
C LYS A 156 -20.48 19.27 -5.29
N THR A 157 -19.59 20.24 -5.45
CA THR A 157 -19.58 21.13 -6.62
C THR A 157 -18.44 20.73 -7.54
N VAL A 158 -18.74 20.49 -8.82
CA VAL A 158 -17.74 20.12 -9.83
C VAL A 158 -17.57 21.26 -10.82
N THR A 159 -16.33 21.66 -11.07
CA THR A 159 -15.95 22.59 -12.15
C THR A 159 -15.07 21.86 -13.18
N ASP A 160 -14.57 22.60 -14.16
CA ASP A 160 -13.61 22.06 -15.14
C ASP A 160 -12.33 21.56 -14.45
N ASP A 161 -11.85 22.27 -13.43
CA ASP A 161 -10.56 22.01 -12.79
C ASP A 161 -10.65 21.35 -11.41
N THR A 162 -11.76 21.54 -10.69
CA THR A 162 -11.86 21.17 -9.27
C THR A 162 -13.14 20.43 -8.91
N ILE A 163 -13.06 19.68 -7.83
CA ILE A 163 -14.19 19.15 -7.07
C ILE A 163 -14.14 19.77 -5.67
N VAL A 164 -15.23 20.35 -5.22
CA VAL A 164 -15.35 21.02 -3.92
C VAL A 164 -16.38 20.28 -3.07
N ILE A 165 -15.98 19.88 -1.87
CA ILE A 165 -16.86 19.25 -0.87
C ILE A 165 -16.95 20.20 0.32
N SER A 166 -18.18 20.64 0.64
CA SER A 166 -18.38 21.71 1.63
C SER A 166 -17.97 21.28 3.04
N LYS A 167 -17.50 22.23 3.84
CA LYS A 167 -17.22 21.97 5.26
C LYS A 167 -18.43 21.41 5.99
N ASP A 168 -19.63 21.90 5.69
CA ASP A 168 -20.88 21.46 6.31
C ASP A 168 -21.15 19.99 6.02
N PHE A 169 -20.99 19.55 4.77
CA PHE A 169 -21.17 18.14 4.42
C PHE A 169 -20.08 17.24 5.03
N LEU A 170 -18.82 17.71 5.08
CA LEU A 170 -17.76 16.99 5.80
C LEU A 170 -18.07 16.86 7.30
N ASN A 171 -18.73 17.86 7.89
CA ASN A 171 -19.16 17.86 9.28
C ASN A 171 -20.21 16.78 9.56
N GLU A 172 -21.17 16.58 8.64
CA GLU A 172 -22.18 15.53 8.74
C GLU A 172 -21.54 14.12 8.75
N ALA A 173 -20.43 13.95 8.02
CA ALA A 173 -19.71 12.68 7.96
C ALA A 173 -18.93 12.33 9.24
N LYS A 174 -18.76 13.26 10.20
CA LYS A 174 -17.94 12.99 11.41
C LYS A 174 -18.39 11.76 12.20
N GLN A 175 -19.68 11.45 12.23
CA GLN A 175 -20.20 10.28 12.94
C GLN A 175 -19.62 8.97 12.40
N ILE A 176 -19.45 8.83 11.08
CA ILE A 176 -18.88 7.63 10.45
C ILE A 176 -17.34 7.60 10.50
N PHE A 177 -16.71 8.58 11.16
CA PHE A 177 -15.27 8.65 11.38
C PHE A 177 -14.87 8.68 12.86
N ALA A 178 -15.82 8.58 13.80
CA ALA A 178 -15.55 8.73 15.24
C ALA A 178 -14.45 7.79 15.79
N ASN A 179 -14.36 6.56 15.26
CA ASN A 179 -13.34 5.57 15.66
C ASN A 179 -12.27 5.36 14.57
N TRP A 180 -12.22 6.20 13.54
CA TRP A 180 -11.48 5.90 12.32
C TRP A 180 -9.97 5.83 12.56
N LYS A 181 -9.38 4.67 12.23
CA LYS A 181 -7.95 4.35 12.45
C LYS A 181 -7.49 4.54 13.90
N SER A 182 -8.39 4.38 14.88
CA SER A 182 -8.08 4.38 16.32
C SER A 182 -7.56 3.05 16.82
#